data_AF-A0A7W7EKF5-F1
#
_entry.id   AF-A0A7W7EKF5-F1
#
_cell.length_a   1.000
_cell.length_b   1.000
_cell.length_c   1.000
_cell.angle_alpha   90.00
_cell.angle_beta   90.00
_cell.angle_gamma   90.00
#
_symmetry.space_group_name_H-M   'P 1'
#
loop_
_entity.id
_entity.type
_entity.pdbx_description
1 polymer ?
#
loop_
_entity_poly.entity_id
_entity_poly.type
_entity_poly.pdbx_seq_one_letter_code
_entity_poly.pdbx_strand_id
1 'polypeptide(L)'
;MLTTDRECRRGGQRFAMPTLGEIEGKLIVSEVVAANCLRQLLTTSETEPLPSIKRGIKQALQNRCKGAGLCGEDTDAALEYAFQLLDAAVESVGNQPKQDASGRETVHPMSQMAAPPQ
;
A
#
# COMPACT_ATOMS: atom_id res chain seq x y z
N MET A 1 -2.66 -2.76 33.25
CA MET A 1 -2.05 -2.64 31.92
C MET A 1 -0.58 -3.04 32.06
N LEU A 2 -0.09 -3.99 31.26
CA LEU A 2 1.26 -4.54 31.40
C LEU A 2 2.23 -3.78 30.49
N THR A 3 2.81 -2.69 30.97
CA THR A 3 3.96 -2.04 30.33
C THR A 3 5.13 -3.01 30.35
N THR A 4 5.61 -3.41 29.17
CA THR A 4 6.82 -4.23 29.06
C THR A 4 8.00 -3.38 28.61
N ASP A 5 9.20 -3.71 29.10
CA ASP A 5 10.47 -2.98 28.91
C ASP A 5 10.80 -2.61 27.44
N ARG A 6 10.19 -3.34 26.50
CA ARG A 6 10.33 -3.18 25.05
C ARG A 6 9.83 -1.83 24.51
N GLU A 7 8.95 -1.13 25.21
CA GLU A 7 8.42 0.17 24.75
C GLU A 7 9.36 1.35 25.02
N CYS A 8 10.40 1.18 25.85
CA CYS A 8 11.25 2.30 26.31
C CYS A 8 12.62 2.43 25.61
N ARG A 9 12.82 1.89 24.41
CA ARG A 9 14.04 2.15 23.61
C ARG A 9 13.84 3.22 22.54
N ARG A 10 14.10 4.49 22.91
CA ARG A 10 14.46 5.54 21.94
C ARG A 10 15.75 5.11 21.21
N GLY A 11 15.68 5.01 19.89
CA GLY A 11 16.79 4.53 19.05
C GLY A 11 16.47 3.15 18.49
N GLY A 12 15.92 3.14 17.28
CA GLY A 12 15.41 1.92 16.67
C GLY A 12 16.51 0.96 16.24
N GLN A 13 16.21 -0.34 16.29
CA GLN A 13 16.38 -1.22 15.13
C GLN A 13 15.50 -2.48 15.26
N ARG A 14 14.63 -2.64 14.26
CA ARG A 14 13.90 -3.85 13.83
C ARG A 14 12.58 -4.27 14.50
N PHE A 15 12.31 -4.06 15.81
CA PHE A 15 11.01 -4.51 16.37
C PHE A 15 10.46 -3.72 17.59
N ALA A 16 10.35 -2.39 17.48
CA ALA A 16 9.32 -1.69 18.24
C ALA A 16 7.95 -2.04 17.62
N MET A 17 6.92 -2.29 18.43
CA MET A 17 5.56 -2.29 17.92
C MET A 17 5.25 -0.87 17.45
N PRO A 18 4.77 -0.66 16.21
CA PRO A 18 4.39 0.68 15.78
C PRO A 18 3.25 1.18 16.67
N THR A 19 3.35 2.43 17.10
CA THR A 19 2.28 3.11 17.84
C THR A 19 1.01 3.15 17.00
N LEU A 20 -0.15 3.27 17.67
CA LEU A 20 -1.43 3.38 16.97
C LEU A 20 -1.42 4.55 15.96
N GLY A 21 -0.85 5.70 16.35
CA GLY A 21 -0.72 6.87 15.47
C GLY A 21 0.18 6.64 14.24
N GLU A 22 1.25 5.85 14.35
CA GLU A 22 2.07 5.47 13.19
C GLU A 22 1.32 4.53 12.23
N ILE A 23 0.47 3.65 12.75
CA ILE A 23 -0.40 2.79 11.94
C ILE A 23 -1.45 3.63 11.23
N GLU A 24 -2.17 4.47 11.97
CA GLU A 24 -3.21 5.38 11.45
C GLU A 24 -2.65 6.34 10.38
N GLY A 25 -1.49 6.95 10.64
CA GLY A 25 -0.80 7.82 9.68
C GLY A 25 -0.47 7.10 8.36
N LYS A 26 0.05 5.88 8.43
CA LYS A 26 0.34 5.07 7.23
C LYS A 26 -0.92 4.64 6.48
N LEU A 27 -2.00 4.31 7.19
CA LEU A 27 -3.30 4.01 6.59
C LEU A 27 -3.88 5.22 5.86
N ILE A 28 -3.82 6.42 6.46
CA ILE A 28 -4.23 7.68 5.84
C ILE A 28 -3.43 7.96 4.56
N VAL A 29 -2.11 7.77 4.58
CA VAL A 29 -1.28 7.94 3.37
C VAL A 29 -1.67 6.92 2.30
N SER A 30 -1.88 5.66 2.68
CA SER A 30 -2.29 4.60 1.75
C SER A 30 -3.65 4.88 1.11
N GLU A 31 -4.63 5.36 1.89
CA GLU A 31 -5.94 5.82 1.41
C GLU A 31 -5.79 6.95 0.38
N VAL A 32 -4.97 7.97 0.67
CA VAL A 32 -4.77 9.10 -0.25
C VAL A 32 -4.06 8.68 -1.54
N VAL A 33 -3.08 7.78 -1.48
CA VAL A 33 -2.42 7.21 -2.67
C VAL A 33 -3.44 6.44 -3.51
N ALA A 34 -4.15 5.48 -2.91
CA ALA A 34 -5.14 4.66 -3.60
C ALA A 34 -6.27 5.48 -4.22
N ALA A 35 -6.82 6.46 -3.50
CA ALA A 35 -7.89 7.32 -3.98
C ALA A 35 -7.46 8.22 -5.15
N ASN A 36 -6.19 8.66 -5.21
CA ASN A 36 -5.67 9.40 -6.35
C ASN A 36 -5.43 8.51 -7.57
N CYS A 37 -4.89 7.31 -7.39
CA CYS A 37 -4.76 6.34 -8.48
C CYS A 37 -6.13 5.93 -9.05
N LEU A 38 -7.09 5.60 -8.20
CA LEU A 38 -8.47 5.28 -8.61
C LEU A 38 -9.15 6.45 -9.31
N ARG A 39 -8.98 7.70 -8.81
CA ARG A 39 -9.52 8.88 -9.49
C ARG A 39 -9.01 8.97 -10.93
N GLN A 40 -7.72 8.80 -11.15
CA GLN A 40 -7.14 8.88 -12.50
C GLN A 40 -7.61 7.74 -13.41
N LEU A 41 -7.77 6.52 -12.89
CA LEU A 41 -8.36 5.39 -13.62
C LEU A 41 -9.82 5.63 -14.02
N LEU A 42 -10.55 6.47 -13.28
CA LEU A 42 -11.96 6.79 -13.55
C LEU A 42 -12.16 8.06 -14.40
N THR A 43 -11.19 8.98 -14.43
CA THR A 43 -11.34 10.25 -15.17
C THR A 43 -10.86 10.20 -16.62
N THR A 44 -10.02 9.23 -16.99
CA THR A 44 -9.26 9.32 -18.25
C THR A 44 -9.27 7.99 -19.02
N SER A 45 -9.56 8.06 -20.33
CA SER A 45 -9.48 6.90 -21.25
C SER A 45 -8.05 6.62 -21.73
N GLU A 46 -7.12 7.55 -21.52
CA GLU A 46 -5.69 7.40 -21.77
C GLU A 46 -4.93 7.55 -20.45
N THR A 47 -3.76 6.91 -20.34
CA THR A 47 -2.96 6.87 -19.12
C THR A 47 -2.38 8.25 -18.80
N GLU A 48 -2.97 8.96 -17.83
CA GLU A 48 -2.37 10.17 -17.26
C GLU A 48 -0.96 9.87 -16.71
N PRO A 49 0.05 10.70 -17.01
CA PRO A 49 1.43 10.41 -16.64
C PRO A 49 1.61 10.45 -15.10
N LEU A 50 2.43 9.54 -14.57
CA LEU A 50 2.73 9.39 -13.14
C LEU A 50 2.99 10.71 -12.36
N PRO A 51 3.66 11.74 -12.92
CA PRO A 51 3.73 13.09 -12.33
C PRO A 51 2.39 13.73 -11.94
N SER A 52 1.30 13.50 -12.69
CA SER A 52 -0.04 14.00 -12.34
C SER A 52 -0.60 13.31 -11.10
N ILE A 53 -0.42 12.00 -10.96
CA ILE A 53 -0.77 11.24 -9.76
C ILE A 53 0.02 11.77 -8.55
N LYS A 54 1.35 11.89 -8.66
CA LYS A 54 2.22 12.42 -7.59
C LYS A 54 1.82 13.83 -7.15
N ARG A 55 1.41 14.70 -8.09
CA ARG A 55 0.92 16.05 -7.79
C ARG A 55 -0.39 16.04 -7.00
N GLY A 56 -1.35 15.21 -7.40
CA GLY A 56 -2.63 15.05 -6.70
C GLY A 56 -2.46 14.51 -5.28
N ILE A 57 -1.59 13.50 -5.10
CA ILE A 57 -1.20 12.96 -3.80
C ILE A 57 -0.56 14.05 -2.93
N LYS A 58 0.39 14.81 -3.48
CA LYS A 58 1.06 15.90 -2.75
C LYS A 58 0.07 16.91 -2.21
N GLN A 59 -0.82 17.42 -3.06
CA GLN A 59 -1.80 18.42 -2.68
C GLN A 59 -2.80 17.86 -1.64
N ALA A 60 -3.26 16.62 -1.81
CA ALA A 60 -4.17 15.96 -0.88
C ALA A 60 -3.54 15.74 0.51
N LEU A 61 -2.28 15.29 0.58
CA LEU A 61 -1.57 15.11 1.84
C LEU A 61 -1.26 16.44 2.52
N GLN A 62 -0.73 17.43 1.79
CA GLN A 62 -0.48 18.76 2.37
C GLN A 62 -1.76 19.39 2.96
N ASN A 63 -2.91 19.21 2.30
CA ASN A 63 -4.20 19.67 2.82
C ASN A 63 -4.64 18.88 4.07
N ARG A 64 -4.50 17.54 4.10
CA ARG A 64 -4.84 16.72 5.28
C ARG A 64 -3.93 17.01 6.47
N CYS A 65 -2.61 17.05 6.26
CA CYS A 65 -1.62 17.34 7.31
C CYS A 65 -1.84 18.74 7.90
N LYS A 66 -2.07 19.76 7.06
CA LYS A 66 -2.44 21.11 7.52
C LYS A 66 -3.76 21.12 8.31
N GLY A 67 -4.78 20.39 7.86
CA GLY A 67 -6.06 20.25 8.56
C GLY A 67 -5.94 19.55 9.92
N ALA A 68 -4.98 18.63 10.06
CA ALA A 68 -4.65 17.94 11.30
C ALA A 68 -3.65 18.71 12.20
N GLY A 69 -3.15 19.88 11.77
CA GLY A 69 -2.18 20.68 12.53
C GLY A 69 -0.77 20.09 12.60
N LEU A 70 -0.42 19.16 11.69
CA LEU A 70 0.91 18.57 11.62
C LEU A 70 1.96 19.58 11.17
N CYS A 71 3.22 19.38 11.58
CA CYS A 71 4.30 20.28 11.21
C CYS A 71 4.82 20.01 9.78
N GLY A 72 5.79 20.83 9.33
CA GLY A 72 6.42 20.67 8.03
C GLY A 72 7.14 19.32 7.90
N GLU A 73 7.93 18.94 8.91
CA GLU A 73 8.70 17.69 8.94
C GLU A 73 7.80 16.44 8.87
N ASP A 74 6.71 16.42 9.64
CA ASP A 74 5.70 15.35 9.59
C ASP A 74 5.03 15.26 8.20
N THR A 75 4.76 16.41 7.60
CA THR A 75 4.15 16.50 6.26
C THR A 75 5.11 15.96 5.19
N ASP A 76 6.39 16.32 5.27
CA ASP A 76 7.42 15.87 4.34
C ASP A 76 7.69 14.36 4.50
N ALA A 77 7.72 13.84 5.73
CA ALA A 77 7.82 12.39 5.99
C ALA A 77 6.60 11.62 5.43
N ALA A 78 5.38 12.17 5.56
CA ALA A 78 4.19 11.58 4.96
C ALA A 78 4.23 11.60 3.42
N LEU A 79 4.77 12.67 2.81
CA LEU A 79 4.97 12.77 1.36
C LEU A 79 6.02 11.78 0.85
N GLU A 80 7.14 11.62 1.55
CA GLU A 80 8.19 10.66 1.21
C GLU A 80 7.62 9.23 1.22
N TYR A 81 6.93 8.85 2.30
CA TYR A 81 6.30 7.53 2.40
C TYR A 81 5.25 7.31 1.29
N ALA A 82 4.47 8.33 0.93
CA ALA A 82 3.49 8.24 -0.15
C ALA A 82 4.13 7.98 -1.52
N PHE A 83 5.25 8.62 -1.81
CA PHE A 83 5.96 8.42 -3.09
C PHE A 83 6.69 7.08 -3.12
N GLN A 84 7.34 6.66 -2.02
CA GLN A 84 7.91 5.32 -1.89
C GLN A 84 6.86 4.22 -2.10
N LEU A 85 5.67 4.38 -1.49
CA LEU A 85 4.56 3.43 -1.65
C LEU A 85 4.04 3.40 -3.10
N LEU A 86 3.90 4.55 -3.75
CA LEU A 86 3.46 4.64 -5.14
C LEU A 86 4.48 4.03 -6.10
N ASP A 87 5.76 4.35 -5.95
CA ASP A 87 6.82 3.87 -6.84
C ASP A 87 7.00 2.35 -6.68
N ALA A 88 6.97 1.82 -5.46
CA ALA A 88 6.97 0.38 -5.20
C ALA A 88 5.72 -0.33 -5.79
N ALA A 89 4.55 0.32 -5.79
CA ALA A 89 3.35 -0.23 -6.42
C ALA A 89 3.48 -0.26 -7.96
N VAL A 90 4.05 0.79 -8.57
CA VAL A 90 4.32 0.85 -10.01
C VAL A 90 5.35 -0.21 -10.42
N GLU A 91 6.44 -0.37 -9.67
CA GLU A 91 7.44 -1.43 -9.87
C GLU A 91 6.82 -2.83 -9.73
N SER A 92 5.98 -3.04 -8.72
CA SER A 92 5.28 -4.32 -8.51
C SER A 92 4.38 -4.69 -9.71
N VAL A 93 3.62 -3.73 -10.24
CA VAL A 93 2.77 -3.94 -11.44
C VAL A 93 3.62 -4.15 -12.70
N GLY A 94 4.71 -3.39 -12.88
CA GLY A 94 5.62 -3.55 -14.01
C GLY A 94 6.36 -4.90 -14.03
N ASN A 95 6.58 -5.50 -12.86
CA ASN A 95 7.23 -6.79 -12.69
C ASN A 95 6.26 -7.99 -12.68
N GLN A 96 4.94 -7.79 -12.74
CA GLN A 96 4.01 -8.91 -12.92
C GLN A 96 4.14 -9.46 -14.34
N PRO A 97 4.26 -10.80 -14.53
CA PRO A 97 4.02 -11.37 -15.85
C PRO A 97 2.59 -11.04 -16.25
N LYS A 98 2.37 -10.67 -17.52
CA LYS A 98 1.02 -10.46 -18.04
C LYS A 98 0.21 -11.73 -17.76
N GLN A 99 -0.85 -11.60 -16.96
CA GLN A 99 -1.84 -12.65 -16.85
C GLN A 99 -2.62 -12.67 -18.17
N ASP A 100 -2.13 -13.47 -19.11
CA ASP A 100 -2.86 -13.77 -20.33
C ASP A 100 -4.23 -14.31 -19.95
N ALA A 101 -5.29 -13.70 -20.48
CA ALA A 101 -6.68 -13.96 -20.09
C ALA A 101 -7.21 -15.29 -20.68
N SER A 102 -6.51 -16.38 -20.42
CA SER A 102 -6.75 -17.72 -20.96
C SER A 102 -6.57 -18.77 -19.86
N GLY A 103 -7.64 -19.07 -19.12
CA GLY A 103 -7.56 -20.05 -18.03
C GLY A 103 -8.79 -20.14 -17.13
N ARG A 104 -10.00 -20.16 -17.71
CA ARG A 104 -11.12 -20.78 -16.99
C ARG A 104 -10.86 -22.29 -16.90
N GLU A 105 -11.23 -22.87 -15.77
CA GLU A 105 -11.40 -24.31 -15.53
C GLU A 105 -10.16 -25.20 -15.68
N THR A 106 -9.60 -25.62 -14.54
CA THR A 106 -9.52 -27.05 -14.24
C THR A 106 -10.02 -27.33 -12.81
N VAL A 107 -11.20 -27.91 -12.71
CA VAL A 107 -11.64 -28.56 -11.47
C VAL A 107 -10.76 -29.80 -11.30
N HIS A 108 -10.04 -29.93 -10.19
CA HIS A 108 -9.31 -31.17 -9.90
C HIS A 108 -10.30 -32.34 -9.79
N PRO A 109 -10.25 -33.37 -10.66
CA PRO A 109 -10.97 -34.60 -10.41
C PRO A 109 -10.26 -35.34 -9.27
N MET A 110 -11.04 -35.81 -8.30
CA MET A 110 -10.53 -36.71 -7.26
C MET A 110 -9.96 -37.97 -7.93
N SER A 111 -8.64 -38.16 -7.85
CA SER A 111 -8.03 -39.42 -8.31
C SER A 111 -8.58 -40.57 -7.48
N GLN A 112 -9.18 -41.52 -8.18
CA GLN A 112 -9.79 -42.72 -7.62
C GLN A 112 -8.72 -43.56 -6.90
N MET A 113 -9.02 -43.97 -5.67
CA MET A 113 -8.15 -44.87 -4.92
C MET A 113 -8.37 -46.29 -5.47
N ALA A 114 -7.41 -46.78 -6.26
CA ALA A 114 -7.47 -48.11 -6.85
C ALA A 114 -7.18 -49.19 -5.79
N ALA A 115 -8.19 -49.99 -5.46
CA ALA A 115 -8.05 -51.43 -5.19
C ALA A 115 -8.13 -52.18 -6.55
N PRO A 116 -7.87 -53.51 -6.69
CA PRO A 116 -7.64 -54.58 -5.70
C PRO A 116 -6.21 -55.18 -5.91
N PRO A 117 -5.83 -56.46 -5.64
CA PRO A 117 -6.57 -57.60 -5.07
C PRO A 117 -5.89 -58.45 -3.97
N GLN A 118 -6.73 -59.33 -3.40
CA GLN A 118 -6.51 -60.60 -2.66
C GLN A 118 -5.17 -60.82 -1.93
#